data_AF-A0A2P5FB36-F1
#
_entry.id   AF-A0A2P5FB36-F1
#
_cell.length_a   1.000
_cell.length_b   1.000
_cell.length_c   1.000
_cell.angle_alpha   90.00
_cell.angle_beta   90.00
_cell.angle_gamma   90.00
#
_symmetry.space_group_name_H-M   'P 1'
#
loop_
_entity.id
_entity.type
_entity.pdbx_description
1 polymer ?
#
loop_
_entity_poly.entity_id
_entity_poly.type
_entity_poly.pdbx_seq_one_letter_code
_entity_poly.pdbx_strand_id
1 'polypeptide(L)'
;MGNYPDKALAVLRSVSLRIERHLRGRTHHNSVELPVITPPLTRDISEEICDAAAKMADKLKADFIFVYTKTGQMVPLLSGCRPDCPIFAFTPLESTRRRLNLQWGVIPFCLSFTGDIENNLSGSFSLLKARGMIKSQDLVIVVSDMLQSVQVMNVP
;
A
#
# COMPACT_ATOMS: atom_id res chain seq x y z
N MET A 1 25.53 -22.29 8.26
CA MET A 1 24.15 -22.29 7.71
C MET A 1 23.26 -23.09 8.63
N GLY A 2 22.00 -22.69 8.82
CA GLY A 2 21.06 -23.40 9.69
C GLY A 2 20.45 -24.63 9.00
N ASN A 3 20.03 -25.63 9.78
CA ASN A 3 19.53 -26.92 9.26
C ASN A 3 18.07 -26.89 8.78
N TYR A 4 17.32 -25.82 9.05
CA TYR A 4 15.88 -25.73 8.76
C TYR A 4 15.46 -24.38 8.16
N PRO A 5 16.03 -23.95 7.02
CA PRO A 5 15.73 -22.64 6.42
C PRO A 5 14.23 -22.47 6.08
N ASP A 6 13.59 -23.49 5.53
CA ASP A 6 12.18 -23.41 5.13
C ASP A 6 11.24 -23.33 6.34
N LYS A 7 11.53 -24.09 7.41
CA LYS A 7 10.75 -24.02 8.66
C LYS A 7 10.91 -22.65 9.32
N ALA A 8 12.11 -22.09 9.31
CA ALA A 8 12.36 -20.76 9.86
C ALA A 8 11.53 -19.69 9.12
N LEU A 9 11.48 -19.76 7.78
CA LEU A 9 10.66 -18.86 6.97
C LEU A 9 9.15 -19.06 7.23
N ALA A 10 8.70 -20.30 7.34
CA ALA A 10 7.30 -20.62 7.63
C ALA A 10 6.85 -20.09 8.99
N VAL A 11 7.68 -20.27 10.04
CA VAL A 11 7.42 -19.75 11.38
C VAL A 11 7.42 -18.23 11.38
N LEU A 12 8.41 -17.59 10.75
CA LEU A 12 8.48 -16.14 10.63
C LEU A 12 7.20 -15.59 9.98
N ARG A 13 6.80 -16.14 8.83
CA ARG A 13 5.58 -15.75 8.13
C ARG A 13 4.34 -15.91 9.02
N SER A 14 4.22 -17.06 9.70
CA SER A 14 3.05 -17.33 10.56
C SER A 14 2.97 -16.36 11.74
N VAL A 15 4.10 -16.05 12.38
CA VAL A 15 4.16 -15.14 13.52
C VAL A 15 3.89 -13.71 13.07
N SER A 16 4.52 -13.24 11.99
CA SER A 16 4.30 -11.89 11.44
C SER A 16 2.83 -11.67 11.09
N LEU A 17 2.20 -12.59 10.33
CA LEU A 17 0.79 -12.47 9.96
C LEU A 17 -0.17 -12.49 11.15
N ARG A 18 0.20 -13.17 12.24
CA ARG A 18 -0.60 -13.18 13.47
C ARG A 18 -0.47 -11.86 14.23
N ILE A 19 0.74 -11.32 14.33
CA ILE A 19 1.01 -10.03 14.98
C ILE A 19 0.35 -8.90 14.20
N GLU A 20 0.45 -8.89 12.88
CA GLU A 20 -0.19 -7.91 12.00
C GLU A 20 -1.71 -7.86 12.19
N ARG A 21 -2.37 -9.03 12.17
CA ARG A 21 -3.82 -9.12 12.43
C ARG A 21 -4.20 -8.59 13.81
N HIS A 22 -3.41 -8.91 14.83
CA HIS A 22 -3.64 -8.44 16.19
C HIS A 22 -3.47 -6.92 16.33
N LEU A 23 -2.46 -6.35 15.66
CA LEU A 23 -2.22 -4.90 15.66
C LEU A 23 -3.35 -4.14 14.96
N ARG A 24 -3.82 -4.61 13.78
CA ARG A 24 -4.97 -4.03 13.07
C ARG A 24 -6.24 -4.03 13.92
N GLY A 25 -6.48 -5.10 14.68
CA GLY A 25 -7.59 -5.16 15.62
C GLY A 25 -7.48 -4.17 16.80
N ARG A 26 -6.27 -3.68 17.14
CA ARG A 26 -6.03 -2.73 18.22
C ARG A 26 -6.08 -1.27 17.77
N THR A 27 -5.70 -0.96 16.54
CA THR A 27 -5.72 0.42 16.00
C THR A 27 -7.12 1.03 16.01
N HIS A 28 -8.18 0.23 15.89
CA HIS A 28 -9.57 0.69 16.03
C HIS A 28 -9.99 1.05 17.48
N HIS A 29 -9.20 0.73 18.50
CA HIS A 29 -9.58 0.94 19.90
C HIS A 29 -8.65 1.88 20.69
N ASN A 30 -7.51 2.25 20.15
CA ASN A 30 -6.64 3.28 20.70
C ASN A 30 -5.84 3.88 19.55
N SER A 31 -6.38 4.92 18.92
CA SER A 31 -5.55 5.92 18.25
C SER A 31 -4.73 6.60 19.35
N VAL A 32 -3.62 5.96 19.73
CA VAL A 32 -2.58 6.61 20.52
C VAL A 32 -2.08 7.72 19.62
N GLU A 33 -2.54 8.95 19.86
CA GLU A 33 -1.90 10.14 19.33
C GLU A 33 -0.46 10.10 19.83
N LEU A 34 0.45 9.64 18.97
CA LEU A 34 1.87 9.69 19.27
C LEU A 34 2.23 11.16 19.46
N PRO A 35 2.99 11.51 20.51
CA PRO A 35 3.48 12.86 20.68
C PRO A 35 4.19 13.28 19.39
N VAL A 36 3.80 14.44 18.84
CA VAL A 36 4.45 15.01 17.68
C VAL A 36 5.83 15.50 18.15
N ILE A 37 6.86 14.66 17.99
CA ILE A 37 8.24 14.91 18.47
C ILE A 37 8.99 15.86 17.53
N THR A 38 8.49 16.10 16.32
CA THR A 38 9.07 17.02 15.33
C THR A 38 8.28 18.33 15.25
N PRO A 39 8.94 19.50 15.11
CA PRO A 39 8.24 20.74 14.78
C PRO A 39 7.40 20.52 13.51
N PRO A 40 6.29 21.26 13.31
CA PRO A 40 5.50 21.16 12.09
C PRO A 40 6.39 21.57 10.91
N LEU A 41 7.05 20.58 10.31
CA LEU A 41 7.52 20.66 8.95
C LEU A 41 6.29 21.08 8.15
N THR A 42 6.45 22.06 7.27
CA THR A 42 5.45 22.34 6.24
C THR A 42 5.08 21.01 5.61
N ARG A 43 3.90 20.49 5.95
CA ARG A 43 3.45 19.17 5.50
C ARG A 43 3.43 19.22 3.98
N ASP A 44 4.28 18.39 3.38
CA ASP A 44 4.33 18.26 1.94
C ASP A 44 2.93 17.83 1.48
N ILE A 45 2.48 18.36 0.34
CA ILE A 45 1.19 18.00 -0.26
C ILE A 45 1.05 16.47 -0.34
N SER A 46 2.17 15.79 -0.62
CA SER A 46 2.25 14.32 -0.68
C SER A 46 1.93 13.64 0.65
N GLU A 47 2.33 14.22 1.79
CA GLU A 47 2.09 13.67 3.12
C GLU A 47 0.61 13.77 3.50
N GLU A 48 -0.01 14.93 3.28
CA GLU A 48 -1.45 15.12 3.53
C GLU A 48 -2.30 14.23 2.62
N ILE A 49 -1.89 14.05 1.35
CA ILE A 49 -2.54 13.10 0.44
C ILE A 49 -2.47 11.68 0.99
N CYS A 50 -1.31 11.24 1.47
CA CYS A 50 -1.13 9.89 2.01
C CYS A 50 -1.96 9.67 3.28
N ASP A 51 -1.95 10.64 4.19
CA ASP A 51 -2.74 10.59 5.42
C ASP A 51 -4.25 10.55 5.12
N ALA A 52 -4.72 11.41 4.22
CA ALA A 52 -6.11 11.42 3.78
C ALA A 52 -6.51 10.11 3.09
N ALA A 53 -5.66 9.57 2.23
CA ALA A 53 -5.91 8.30 1.53
C ALA A 53 -5.99 7.12 2.50
N ALA A 54 -5.07 7.03 3.47
CA ALA A 54 -5.07 5.97 4.48
C ALA A 54 -6.34 6.04 5.35
N LYS A 55 -6.67 7.23 5.88
CA LYS A 55 -7.90 7.43 6.67
C LYS A 55 -9.16 7.10 5.88
N MET A 56 -9.19 7.46 4.60
CA MET A 56 -10.30 7.14 3.71
C MET A 56 -10.41 5.63 3.48
N ALA A 57 -9.29 4.94 3.30
CA ALA A 57 -9.26 3.48 3.11
C ALA A 57 -9.83 2.76 4.33
N ASP A 58 -9.40 3.15 5.53
CA ASP A 58 -9.85 2.54 6.78
C ASP A 58 -11.34 2.84 7.03
N LYS A 59 -11.77 4.09 6.80
CA LYS A 59 -13.17 4.51 6.99
C LYS A 59 -14.14 3.83 6.04
N LEU A 60 -13.75 3.70 4.77
CA LEU A 60 -14.57 3.04 3.75
C LEU A 60 -14.41 1.52 3.75
N LYS A 61 -13.49 0.98 4.58
CA LYS A 61 -13.10 -0.42 4.57
C LYS A 61 -12.72 -0.88 3.15
N ALA A 62 -11.91 -0.07 2.47
CA ALA A 62 -11.39 -0.41 1.16
C ALA A 62 -10.63 -1.73 1.21
N ASP A 63 -10.72 -2.51 0.14
CA ASP A 63 -10.04 -3.79 0.04
C ASP A 63 -8.55 -3.59 -0.24
N PHE A 64 -8.19 -2.55 -1.00
CA PHE A 64 -6.81 -2.24 -1.40
C PHE A 64 -6.58 -0.75 -1.57
N ILE A 65 -5.32 -0.32 -1.38
CA ILE A 65 -4.83 0.96 -1.89
C ILE A 65 -3.88 0.70 -3.06
N PHE A 66 -4.14 1.32 -4.20
CA PHE A 66 -3.27 1.27 -5.37
C PHE A 66 -2.41 2.53 -5.39
N VAL A 67 -1.10 2.37 -5.49
CA VAL A 67 -0.15 3.49 -5.56
C VAL A 67 0.64 3.41 -6.86
N TYR A 68 0.48 4.41 -7.72
CA TYR A 68 1.26 4.52 -8.95
C TYR A 68 2.44 5.45 -8.73
N THR A 69 3.65 4.89 -8.75
CA THR A 69 4.88 5.63 -8.41
C THR A 69 6.05 5.33 -9.35
N LYS A 70 6.78 6.39 -9.76
CA LYS A 70 8.02 6.22 -10.53
C LYS A 70 9.22 5.96 -9.61
N THR A 71 9.39 6.79 -8.60
CA THR A 71 10.59 6.80 -7.73
C THR A 71 10.36 6.15 -6.36
N GLY A 72 9.10 5.98 -5.96
CA GLY A 72 8.68 5.36 -4.70
C GLY A 72 8.45 6.33 -3.54
N GLN A 73 8.32 7.64 -3.77
CA GLN A 73 8.37 8.64 -2.70
C GLN A 73 7.13 8.63 -1.79
N MET A 74 5.93 8.43 -2.35
CA MET A 74 4.71 8.41 -1.53
C MET A 74 4.50 7.08 -0.79
N VAL A 75 5.19 6.01 -1.20
CA VAL A 75 4.97 4.67 -0.64
C VAL A 75 5.41 4.58 0.83
N PRO A 76 6.59 5.08 1.25
CA PRO A 76 6.94 5.14 2.68
C PRO A 76 6.00 6.00 3.52
N LEU A 77 5.47 7.10 2.95
CA LEU A 77 4.51 7.97 3.64
C LEU A 77 3.21 7.20 3.93
N LEU A 78 2.62 6.61 2.89
CA LEU A 78 1.41 5.82 3.02
C LEU A 78 1.61 4.57 3.89
N SER A 79 2.75 3.89 3.74
CA SER A 79 3.14 2.75 4.57
C SER A 79 3.29 3.15 6.04
N GLY A 80 3.82 4.35 6.30
CA GLY A 80 3.95 4.95 7.62
C GLY A 80 2.61 5.20 8.30
N CYS A 81 1.56 5.51 7.54
CA CYS A 81 0.18 5.65 8.04
C CYS A 81 -0.44 4.33 8.51
N ARG A 82 0.15 3.17 8.17
CA ARG A 82 -0.30 1.83 8.57
C ARG A 82 -1.79 1.54 8.25
N PRO A 83 -2.27 1.75 7.01
CA PRO A 83 -3.64 1.41 6.64
C PRO A 83 -3.96 -0.08 6.89
N ASP A 84 -5.22 -0.38 7.19
CA ASP A 84 -5.65 -1.74 7.52
C ASP A 84 -5.67 -2.66 6.29
N CYS A 85 -5.84 -2.07 5.11
CA CYS A 85 -5.81 -2.77 3.82
C CYS A 85 -4.39 -2.82 3.24
N PRO A 86 -4.08 -3.85 2.42
CA PRO A 86 -2.81 -3.94 1.70
C PRO A 86 -2.64 -2.81 0.66
N ILE A 87 -1.38 -2.41 0.48
CA ILE A 87 -0.97 -1.40 -0.51
C ILE A 87 -0.36 -2.10 -1.71
N PHE A 88 -0.97 -1.98 -2.88
CA PHE A 88 -0.41 -2.44 -4.15
C PHE A 88 0.31 -1.30 -4.84
N ALA A 89 1.64 -1.38 -4.88
CA ALA A 89 2.47 -0.33 -5.47
C ALA A 89 2.90 -0.74 -6.88
N PHE A 90 2.57 0.07 -7.88
CA PHE A 90 2.97 -0.12 -9.26
C PHE A 90 4.13 0.82 -9.59
N THR A 91 5.10 0.32 -10.34
CA THR A 91 6.26 1.11 -10.78
C THR A 91 6.83 0.55 -12.08
N PRO A 92 7.39 1.38 -12.98
CA PRO A 92 8.02 0.89 -14.20
C PRO A 92 9.48 0.49 -13.98
N LEU A 93 10.03 0.77 -12.79
CA LEU A 93 11.43 0.55 -12.46
C LEU A 93 11.58 -0.66 -11.53
N GLU A 94 12.24 -1.70 -12.02
CA GLU A 94 12.50 -2.91 -11.25
C GLU A 94 13.36 -2.64 -9.99
N SER A 95 14.26 -1.65 -10.05
CA SER A 95 15.03 -1.19 -8.89
C SER A 95 14.13 -0.60 -7.79
N THR A 96 13.11 0.18 -8.18
CA THR A 96 12.10 0.69 -7.25
C THR A 96 11.26 -0.46 -6.70
N ARG A 97 10.77 -1.38 -7.54
CA ARG A 97 10.00 -2.55 -7.10
C ARG A 97 10.71 -3.32 -5.99
N ARG A 98 12.01 -3.60 -6.16
CA ARG A 98 12.82 -4.29 -5.14
C ARG A 98 12.87 -3.52 -3.83
N ARG A 99 13.15 -2.20 -3.86
CA ARG A 99 13.20 -1.35 -2.65
C ARG A 99 11.87 -1.31 -1.91
N LEU A 100 10.75 -1.29 -2.63
CA LEU A 100 9.42 -1.22 -2.04
C LEU A 100 9.03 -2.47 -1.23
N ASN A 101 9.70 -3.62 -1.42
CA ASN A 101 9.46 -4.82 -0.60
C ASN A 101 9.85 -4.63 0.88
N LEU A 102 10.63 -3.59 1.19
CA LEU A 102 11.02 -3.26 2.57
C LEU A 102 9.95 -2.43 3.30
N GLN A 103 8.92 -1.95 2.58
CA GLN A 103 7.88 -1.10 3.14
C GLN A 103 6.74 -1.95 3.70
N TRP A 104 6.26 -1.58 4.88
CA TRP A 104 5.19 -2.29 5.58
C TRP A 104 3.89 -2.28 4.79
N GLY A 105 3.24 -3.45 4.68
CA GLY A 105 1.94 -3.59 4.02
C GLY A 105 1.98 -3.41 2.49
N VAL A 106 3.16 -3.23 1.90
CA VAL A 106 3.32 -2.97 0.45
C VAL A 106 3.60 -4.25 -0.32
N ILE A 107 2.88 -4.44 -1.41
CA ILE A 107 3.10 -5.51 -2.40
C ILE A 107 3.40 -4.85 -3.74
N PRO A 108 4.68 -4.82 -4.17
CA PRO A 108 5.07 -4.05 -5.35
C PRO A 108 5.05 -4.87 -6.65
N PHE A 109 4.62 -4.23 -7.73
CA PHE A 109 4.52 -4.79 -9.07
C PHE A 109 5.30 -3.93 -10.08
N CYS A 110 6.04 -4.58 -10.98
CA CYS A 110 6.64 -3.90 -12.12
C CYS A 110 5.59 -3.82 -13.23
N LEU A 111 5.15 -2.62 -13.58
CA LEU A 111 4.24 -2.34 -14.68
C LEU A 111 4.70 -1.10 -15.44
N SER A 112 4.76 -1.21 -16.75
CA SER A 112 5.01 -0.06 -17.61
C SER A 112 3.79 0.86 -17.59
N PHE A 113 4.05 2.16 -17.47
CA PHE A 113 2.99 3.16 -17.42
C PHE A 113 2.79 3.81 -18.78
N THR A 114 1.54 3.95 -19.18
CA THR A 114 1.10 4.84 -20.25
C THR A 114 0.79 6.23 -19.68
N GLY A 115 0.71 7.24 -20.55
CA GLY A 115 0.26 8.59 -20.14
C GLY A 115 -1.21 8.65 -19.72
N ASP A 116 -1.97 7.59 -19.99
CA ASP A 116 -3.38 7.46 -19.64
C ASP A 116 -3.55 6.58 -18.39
N ILE A 117 -4.26 7.13 -17.40
CA ILE A 117 -4.55 6.48 -16.10
C ILE A 117 -5.50 5.30 -16.30
N GLU A 118 -6.50 5.41 -17.17
CA GLU A 118 -7.50 4.36 -17.37
C GLU A 118 -6.85 3.09 -17.93
N ASN A 119 -5.90 3.27 -18.86
CA ASN A 119 -5.09 2.18 -19.38
C ASN A 119 -4.18 1.55 -18.30
N ASN A 120 -3.59 2.37 -17.43
CA ASN A 120 -2.78 1.85 -16.30
C ASN A 120 -3.64 1.05 -15.30
N LEU A 121 -4.87 1.51 -15.03
CA LEU A 121 -5.82 0.83 -14.16
C LEU A 121 -6.30 -0.49 -14.74
N SER A 122 -6.75 -0.49 -15.99
CA SER A 122 -7.21 -1.71 -16.66
C SER A 122 -6.11 -2.77 -16.76
N GLY A 123 -4.86 -2.35 -17.04
CA GLY A 123 -3.69 -3.23 -17.02
C GLY A 123 -3.42 -3.81 -15.62
N SER A 124 -3.48 -2.98 -14.58
CA SER A 124 -3.27 -3.41 -13.19
C SER A 124 -4.37 -4.36 -12.72
N PHE A 125 -5.63 -4.08 -13.04
CA PHE A 125 -6.75 -4.96 -12.72
C PHE A 125 -6.63 -6.31 -13.43
N SER A 126 -6.29 -6.31 -14.72
CA SER A 126 -6.10 -7.55 -15.50
C SER A 126 -5.00 -8.42 -14.90
N LEU A 127 -3.86 -7.80 -14.56
CA LEU A 127 -2.73 -8.50 -13.93
C LEU A 127 -3.12 -9.12 -12.57
N LEU A 128 -3.82 -8.35 -11.72
CA LEU A 128 -4.16 -8.80 -10.37
C LEU A 128 -5.28 -9.84 -10.36
N LYS A 129 -6.28 -9.71 -11.24
CA LYS A 129 -7.31 -10.73 -11.44
C LYS A 129 -6.71 -12.04 -11.94
N ALA A 130 -5.79 -11.98 -12.90
CA ALA A 130 -5.09 -13.17 -13.41
C ALA A 130 -4.28 -13.89 -12.31
N ARG A 131 -3.79 -13.14 -11.31
CA ARG A 131 -3.09 -13.69 -10.13
C ARG A 131 -4.04 -14.09 -8.98
N GLY A 132 -5.35 -13.90 -9.12
CA GLY A 132 -6.34 -14.17 -8.08
C GLY A 132 -6.20 -13.28 -6.84
N MET A 133 -5.61 -12.09 -7.00
CA MET A 133 -5.31 -11.17 -5.88
C MET A 133 -6.44 -10.17 -5.61
N ILE A 134 -7.28 -9.89 -6.62
CA ILE A 134 -8.46 -9.03 -6.53
C ILE A 134 -9.66 -9.71 -7.19
N LYS A 135 -10.86 -9.25 -6.86
CA LYS A 135 -12.15 -9.67 -7.40
C LYS A 135 -12.91 -8.46 -7.92
N SER A 136 -13.91 -8.72 -8.77
CA SER A 136 -14.85 -7.67 -9.18
C SER A 136 -15.63 -7.18 -7.96
N GLN A 137 -15.96 -5.88 -7.95
CA GLN A 137 -16.61 -5.16 -6.84
C GLN A 137 -15.72 -4.86 -5.62
N ASP A 138 -14.44 -5.25 -5.62
CA ASP A 138 -13.51 -4.79 -4.58
C ASP A 138 -13.38 -3.26 -4.63
N LEU A 139 -13.38 -2.62 -3.46
CA LEU A 139 -13.24 -1.17 -3.32
C LEU A 139 -11.76 -0.80 -3.28
N VAL A 140 -11.33 0.07 -4.19
CA VAL A 140 -9.92 0.47 -4.31
C VAL A 140 -9.79 1.98 -4.22
N ILE A 141 -8.85 2.42 -3.38
CA ILE A 141 -8.38 3.80 -3.37
C ILE A 141 -7.12 3.90 -4.20
N VAL A 142 -7.10 4.84 -5.14
CA VAL A 142 -5.97 5.06 -6.04
C VAL A 142 -5.25 6.34 -5.66
N VAL A 143 -3.94 6.24 -5.46
CA VAL A 143 -3.02 7.35 -5.19
C VAL A 143 -1.96 7.38 -6.29
N SER A 144 -1.62 8.57 -6.79
CA SER A 144 -0.65 8.72 -7.88
C SER A 144 0.37 9.82 -7.59
N ASP A 145 1.66 9.45 -7.59
CA ASP A 145 2.78 10.38 -7.48
C ASP A 145 2.90 11.30 -8.71
N MET A 146 2.34 10.88 -9.86
CA MET A 146 2.46 11.65 -11.10
C MET A 146 1.48 12.83 -11.17
N LEU A 147 0.34 12.69 -10.50
CA LEU A 147 -0.75 13.66 -10.55
C LEU A 147 -1.04 14.29 -9.18
N GLN A 148 -0.39 13.80 -8.12
CA GLN A 148 -0.64 14.19 -6.72
C GLN A 148 -2.14 14.19 -6.40
N SER A 149 -2.81 13.07 -6.69
CA SER A 149 -4.27 12.94 -6.59
C SER A 149 -4.71 11.66 -5.88
N VAL A 150 -5.90 11.69 -5.26
CA VAL A 150 -6.60 10.53 -4.70
C VAL A 150 -7.92 10.30 -5.44
N GLN A 151 -8.21 9.07 -5.83
CA GLN A 151 -9.46 8.66 -6.49
C GLN A 151 -10.03 7.41 -5.83
N VAL A 152 -11.36 7.29 -5.76
CA VAL A 152 -12.06 6.11 -5.21
C VAL A 152 -12.82 5.45 -6.33
N MET A 153 -12.66 4.13 -6.50
CA MET A 153 -13.34 3.39 -7.56
C MET A 153 -13.57 1.92 -7.18
N ASN A 154 -14.50 1.29 -7.88
CA ASN A 154 -14.74 -0.14 -7.77
C ASN A 154 -14.01 -0.89 -8.89
N VAL A 155 -13.47 -2.07 -8.57
CA VAL A 155 -12.89 -2.95 -9.58
C VAL A 155 -14.01 -3.43 -10.53
N PRO A 156 -13.83 -3.28 -11.87
CA PRO A 156 -14.81 -3.71 -12.86
C PRO A 156 -15.02 -5.22 -12.87
#